data_AF-A0A1H4MA36-F1
#
_entry.id   AF-A0A1H4MA36-F1
#
_cell.length_a   1.000
_cell.length_b   1.000
_cell.length_c   1.000
_cell.angle_alpha   90.00
_cell.angle_beta   90.00
_cell.angle_gamma   90.00
#
_symmetry.space_group_name_H-M   'P 1'
#
loop_
_entity.id
_entity.type
_entity.pdbx_description
1 polymer ?
#
loop_
_entity_poly.entity_id
_entity_poly.type
_entity_poly.pdbx_seq_one_letter_code
_entity_poly.pdbx_strand_id
1 'polypeptide(L)'
;MKSYILGLIAVLSSSPLLAAEQSPACLAKRAEIEKGISAAQARGNTREVRGLQRALRANISHCTTASLEAERNQKIENAKAKLAKRQAELARAERTGDARKIAQRRAKVEEARQKLSEAQQPLPQ
;
A
#
# COMPACT_ATOMS: atom_id res chain seq x y z
N MET A 1 59.17 -29.41 -28.07
CA MET A 1 57.72 -29.20 -28.28
C MET A 1 57.07 -29.08 -26.90
N LYS A 2 56.61 -27.89 -26.50
CA LYS A 2 56.01 -27.63 -25.17
C LYS A 2 54.49 -27.62 -25.36
N SER A 3 53.83 -28.66 -24.89
CA SER A 3 52.38 -28.81 -24.94
C SER A 3 51.75 -28.00 -23.79
N TYR A 4 50.95 -26.99 -24.13
CA TYR A 4 50.09 -26.29 -23.19
C TYR A 4 48.74 -27.02 -23.13
N ILE A 5 48.41 -27.62 -22.00
CA ILE A 5 47.06 -28.12 -21.73
C ILE A 5 46.33 -27.04 -20.93
N LEU A 6 45.49 -26.27 -21.61
CA LEU A 6 44.48 -25.42 -21.00
C LEU A 6 43.37 -26.31 -20.42
N GLY A 7 43.39 -26.53 -19.11
CA GLY A 7 42.29 -27.13 -18.37
C GLY A 7 41.20 -26.10 -18.10
N LEU A 8 40.06 -26.23 -18.78
CA LEU A 8 38.90 -25.36 -18.64
C LEU A 8 38.02 -25.89 -17.48
N ILE A 9 38.23 -25.36 -16.27
CA ILE A 9 37.41 -25.68 -15.10
C ILE A 9 36.14 -24.81 -15.16
N ALA A 10 35.03 -25.41 -15.58
CA ALA A 10 33.71 -24.79 -15.50
C ALA A 10 33.22 -24.81 -14.04
N VAL A 11 33.38 -23.67 -13.36
CA VAL A 11 32.82 -23.46 -12.01
C VAL A 11 31.32 -23.19 -12.15
N LEU A 12 30.52 -24.21 -11.86
CA LEU A 12 29.08 -24.06 -11.66
C LEU A 12 28.85 -23.38 -10.30
N SER A 13 28.74 -22.05 -10.31
CA SER A 13 28.34 -21.28 -9.13
C SER A 13 26.83 -21.42 -8.92
N SER A 14 26.44 -22.36 -8.07
CA SER A 14 25.10 -22.44 -7.48
C SER A 14 24.84 -21.14 -6.71
N SER A 15 24.14 -20.19 -7.33
CA SER A 15 23.71 -18.97 -6.63
C SER A 15 22.64 -19.36 -5.60
N PRO A 16 22.81 -19.05 -4.31
CA PRO A 16 21.76 -19.31 -3.34
C PRO A 16 20.54 -18.47 -3.75
N LEU A 17 19.40 -19.12 -3.93
CA LEU A 17 18.12 -18.45 -3.96
C LEU A 17 17.96 -17.80 -2.57
N LEU A 18 18.28 -16.51 -2.46
CA LEU A 18 17.95 -15.73 -1.28
C LEU A 18 16.42 -15.74 -1.18
N ALA A 19 15.88 -16.60 -0.30
CA ALA A 19 14.57 -16.38 0.26
C ALA A 19 14.65 -15.05 1.00
N ALA A 20 14.19 -13.98 0.34
CA ALA A 20 14.15 -12.66 0.95
C ALA A 20 13.22 -12.74 2.16
N GLU A 21 13.80 -12.68 3.36
CA GLU A 21 13.06 -12.43 4.60
C GLU A 21 12.15 -11.21 4.35
N GLN A 22 10.84 -11.40 4.49
CA GLN A 22 9.87 -10.33 4.25
C GLN A 22 10.09 -9.24 5.28
N SER A 23 10.13 -7.98 4.83
CA SER A 23 10.29 -6.86 5.77
C SER A 23 9.13 -6.84 6.79
N PRO A 24 9.35 -6.32 8.01
CA PRO A 24 8.29 -6.18 9.01
C PRO A 24 7.05 -5.44 8.48
N ALA A 25 7.23 -4.43 7.63
CA ALA A 25 6.15 -3.76 6.92
C ALA A 25 5.32 -4.69 6.01
N CYS A 26 5.97 -5.61 5.29
CA CYS A 26 5.29 -6.59 4.45
C CYS A 26 4.54 -7.65 5.28
N LEU A 27 5.11 -8.05 6.43
CA LEU A 27 4.45 -8.95 7.37
C LEU A 27 3.23 -8.28 8.02
N ALA A 28 3.36 -7.02 8.42
CA ALA A 28 2.24 -6.25 8.95
C ALA A 28 1.10 -6.11 7.92
N LYS A 29 1.43 -5.79 6.65
CA LYS A 29 0.44 -5.74 5.57
C LYS A 29 -0.22 -7.10 5.34
N ARG A 30 0.54 -8.18 5.40
CA ARG A 30 0.01 -9.55 5.31
C ARG A 30 -1.00 -9.84 6.42
N ALA A 31 -0.65 -9.54 7.67
CA ALA A 31 -1.51 -9.78 8.82
C ALA A 31 -2.83 -9.02 8.71
N GLU A 32 -2.80 -7.77 8.23
CA GLU A 32 -4.02 -6.99 7.98
C GLU A 32 -4.90 -7.61 6.87
N ILE A 33 -4.30 -8.14 5.80
CA ILE A 33 -5.04 -8.86 4.75
C ILE A 33 -5.69 -10.13 5.31
N GLU A 34 -4.95 -10.93 6.10
CA GLU A 34 -5.46 -12.15 6.72
C GLU A 34 -6.60 -11.87 7.70
N LYS A 35 -6.47 -10.82 8.53
CA LYS A 35 -7.55 -10.32 9.39
C LYS A 35 -8.78 -9.91 8.59
N GLY A 36 -8.58 -9.23 7.46
CA GLY A 36 -9.64 -8.88 6.52
C GLY A 36 -10.35 -10.12 5.97
N ILE A 37 -9.61 -11.18 5.63
CA ILE A 37 -10.18 -12.44 5.13
C ILE A 37 -11.08 -13.04 6.20
N SER A 38 -10.60 -13.16 7.44
CA SER A 38 -11.39 -13.70 8.56
C SER A 38 -12.67 -12.88 8.80
N ALA A 39 -12.56 -11.54 8.77
CA ALA A 39 -13.72 -10.67 8.92
C ALA A 39 -14.73 -10.80 7.76
N ALA A 40 -14.25 -10.91 6.52
CA ALA A 40 -15.10 -11.10 5.35
C ALA A 40 -15.78 -12.47 5.33
N GLN A 41 -15.08 -13.53 5.79
CA GLN A 41 -15.63 -14.87 5.98
C GLN A 41 -16.75 -14.87 7.02
N ALA A 42 -16.54 -14.22 8.18
CA ALA A 42 -17.55 -14.11 9.23
C ALA A 42 -18.85 -13.42 8.76
N ARG A 43 -18.74 -12.49 7.79
CA ARG A 43 -19.91 -11.83 7.16
C ARG A 43 -20.49 -12.59 5.96
N GLY A 44 -19.92 -13.74 5.58
CA GLY A 44 -20.33 -14.48 4.38
C GLY A 44 -20.04 -13.75 3.05
N ASN A 45 -19.17 -12.75 3.04
CA ASN A 45 -18.89 -11.94 1.85
C ASN A 45 -17.86 -12.62 0.93
N THR A 46 -18.30 -13.62 0.17
CA THR A 46 -17.42 -14.42 -0.69
C THR A 46 -16.68 -13.59 -1.76
N ARG A 47 -17.27 -12.47 -2.23
CA ARG A 47 -16.61 -11.58 -3.20
C ARG A 47 -15.41 -10.89 -2.57
N GLU A 48 -15.57 -10.36 -1.37
CA GLU A 48 -14.49 -9.71 -0.62
C GLU A 48 -13.39 -10.70 -0.25
N VAL A 49 -13.76 -11.91 0.20
CA VAL A 49 -12.79 -12.99 0.47
C VAL A 49 -11.93 -13.29 -0.75
N ARG A 50 -12.53 -13.46 -1.94
CA ARG A 50 -11.75 -13.71 -3.17
C ARG A 50 -10.80 -12.56 -3.53
N GLY A 51 -11.24 -11.32 -3.31
CA GLY A 51 -10.40 -10.14 -3.51
C GLY A 51 -9.20 -10.12 -2.58
N LEU A 52 -9.45 -10.36 -1.28
CA LEU A 52 -8.40 -10.37 -0.26
C LEU A 52 -7.43 -11.55 -0.43
N GLN A 53 -7.90 -12.72 -0.86
CA GLN A 53 -7.02 -13.84 -1.21
C GLN A 53 -6.09 -13.52 -2.40
N ARG A 54 -6.57 -12.74 -3.39
CA ARG A 54 -5.71 -12.24 -4.47
C ARG A 54 -4.67 -11.26 -3.94
N ALA A 55 -5.08 -10.35 -3.05
CA ALA A 55 -4.17 -9.41 -2.40
C ALA A 55 -3.11 -10.13 -1.54
N LEU A 56 -3.49 -11.18 -0.83
CA LEU A 56 -2.58 -12.01 -0.03
C LEU A 56 -1.50 -12.66 -0.89
N ARG A 57 -1.89 -13.28 -2.02
CA ARG A 57 -0.93 -13.85 -2.97
C ARG A 57 0.00 -12.79 -3.54
N ALA A 58 -0.54 -11.64 -3.95
CA ALA A 58 0.27 -10.53 -4.44
C ALA A 58 1.26 -10.01 -3.37
N ASN A 59 0.86 -9.95 -2.10
CA ASN A 59 1.74 -9.57 -1.01
C ASN A 59 2.89 -10.57 -0.83
N ILE A 60 2.58 -11.87 -0.82
CA ILE A 60 3.59 -12.93 -0.69
C ILE A 60 4.58 -12.91 -1.87
N SER A 61 4.11 -12.63 -3.09
CA SER A 61 4.95 -12.70 -4.30
C SER A 61 5.71 -11.41 -4.61
N HIS A 62 5.19 -10.25 -4.21
CA HIS A 62 5.67 -8.96 -4.73
C HIS A 62 5.89 -7.88 -3.68
N CYS A 63 5.58 -8.13 -2.40
CA CYS A 63 5.78 -7.10 -1.39
C CYS A 63 7.27 -6.84 -1.16
N THR A 64 7.64 -5.58 -1.32
CA THR A 64 8.96 -5.04 -0.97
C THR A 64 8.79 -3.71 -0.24
N THR A 65 9.77 -3.31 0.56
CA THR A 65 9.75 -1.99 1.21
C THR A 65 9.59 -0.87 0.19
N ALA A 66 10.31 -0.91 -0.94
CA ALA A 66 10.18 0.06 -2.02
C ALA A 66 8.75 0.11 -2.61
N SER A 67 8.10 -1.04 -2.80
CA SER A 67 6.71 -1.07 -3.28
C SER A 67 5.73 -0.43 -2.29
N LEU A 68 5.96 -0.60 -0.98
CA LEU A 68 5.12 -0.01 0.06
C LEU A 68 5.34 1.50 0.18
N GLU A 69 6.58 1.96 0.01
CA GLU A 69 6.89 3.39 -0.03
C GLU A 69 6.25 4.06 -1.25
N ALA A 70 6.31 3.43 -2.43
CA ALA A 70 5.64 3.90 -3.62
C ALA A 70 4.12 3.96 -3.42
N GLU A 71 3.51 2.92 -2.84
CA GLU A 71 2.08 2.89 -2.50
C GLU A 71 1.72 4.02 -1.52
N ARG A 72 2.54 4.24 -0.48
CA ARG A 72 2.34 5.32 0.49
C ARG A 72 2.43 6.70 -0.18
N ASN A 73 3.45 6.94 -0.99
CA ASN A 73 3.61 8.21 -1.70
C ASN A 73 2.42 8.49 -2.61
N GLN A 74 1.94 7.48 -3.34
CA GLN A 74 0.72 7.61 -4.14
C GLN A 74 -0.51 7.95 -3.29
N LYS A 75 -0.67 7.32 -2.10
CA LYS A 75 -1.75 7.65 -1.16
C LYS A 75 -1.65 9.08 -0.65
N ILE A 76 -0.45 9.58 -0.34
CA ILE A 76 -0.21 10.96 0.08
C ILE A 76 -0.65 11.94 -1.01
N GLU A 77 -0.23 11.73 -2.26
CA GLU A 77 -0.59 12.62 -3.36
C GLU A 77 -2.10 12.60 -3.65
N ASN A 78 -2.71 11.43 -3.61
CA ASN A 78 -4.17 11.29 -3.73
C ASN A 78 -4.91 12.02 -2.59
N ALA A 79 -4.40 11.92 -1.36
CA ALA A 79 -4.99 12.57 -0.19
C ALA A 79 -4.83 14.10 -0.25
N LYS A 80 -3.68 14.62 -0.68
CA LYS A 80 -3.46 16.05 -0.94
C LYS A 80 -4.44 16.58 -1.99
N ALA A 81 -4.56 15.89 -3.13
CA ALA A 81 -5.49 16.25 -4.18
C ALA A 81 -6.94 16.25 -3.68
N LYS A 82 -7.32 15.26 -2.86
CA LYS A 82 -8.63 15.19 -2.24
C LYS A 82 -8.88 16.36 -1.28
N LEU A 83 -7.91 16.68 -0.43
CA LEU A 83 -8.00 17.80 0.50
C LEU A 83 -8.20 19.12 -0.24
N ALA A 84 -7.39 19.39 -1.27
CA ALA A 84 -7.52 20.58 -2.11
C ALA A 84 -8.92 20.67 -2.74
N LYS A 85 -9.43 19.54 -3.29
CA LYS A 85 -10.80 19.48 -3.82
C LYS A 85 -11.85 19.81 -2.76
N ARG A 86 -11.74 19.26 -1.55
CA ARG A 86 -12.71 19.53 -0.46
C ARG A 86 -12.66 20.97 0.02
N GLN A 87 -11.48 21.57 0.10
CA GLN A 87 -11.32 22.98 0.43
C GLN A 87 -11.98 23.88 -0.61
N ALA A 88 -11.83 23.56 -1.91
CA ALA A 88 -12.51 24.29 -2.98
C ALA A 88 -14.04 24.13 -2.92
N GLU A 89 -14.54 22.92 -2.62
CA GLU A 89 -15.98 22.67 -2.41
C GLU A 89 -16.54 23.44 -1.21
N LEU A 90 -15.77 23.55 -0.12
CA LEU A 90 -16.13 24.36 1.05
C LEU A 90 -16.20 25.84 0.70
N ALA A 91 -15.16 26.39 0.05
CA ALA A 91 -15.14 27.80 -0.36
C ALA A 91 -16.32 28.17 -1.28
N ARG A 92 -16.74 27.24 -2.15
CA ARG A 92 -17.96 27.42 -2.96
C ARG A 92 -19.23 27.41 -2.11
N ALA A 93 -19.34 26.52 -1.13
CA ALA A 93 -20.49 26.48 -0.22
C ALA A 93 -20.58 27.75 0.64
N GLU A 94 -19.46 28.28 1.11
CA GLU A 94 -19.40 29.50 1.91
C GLU A 94 -19.93 30.72 1.14
N ARG A 95 -19.70 30.80 -0.18
CA ARG A 95 -20.29 31.85 -1.03
C ARG A 95 -21.82 31.77 -1.15
N THR A 96 -22.40 30.58 -0.99
CA THR A 96 -23.87 30.39 -1.07
C THR A 96 -24.58 30.65 0.25
N GLY A 97 -23.86 30.71 1.37
CA GLY A 97 -24.45 30.96 2.69
C GLY A 97 -25.29 29.82 3.29
N ASP A 98 -25.44 28.69 2.61
CA ASP A 98 -26.19 27.53 3.13
C ASP A 98 -25.43 26.87 4.30
N ALA A 99 -25.84 27.21 5.52
CA ALA A 99 -25.18 26.76 6.76
C ALA A 99 -25.09 25.23 6.87
N ARG A 100 -26.11 24.50 6.41
CA ARG A 100 -26.11 23.03 6.42
C ARG A 100 -25.05 22.49 5.46
N LYS A 101 -24.97 23.03 4.25
CA LYS A 101 -23.93 22.63 3.28
C LYS A 101 -22.53 23.00 3.76
N ILE A 102 -22.34 24.19 4.33
CA ILE A 102 -21.06 24.62 4.88
C ILE A 102 -20.59 23.64 5.97
N ALA A 103 -21.45 23.30 6.93
CA ALA A 103 -21.13 22.34 7.98
C ALA A 103 -20.72 20.96 7.42
N GLN A 104 -21.48 20.44 6.45
CA GLN A 104 -21.15 19.17 5.78
C GLN A 104 -19.81 19.22 5.03
N ARG A 105 -19.50 20.33 4.37
CA ARG A 105 -18.24 20.49 3.63
C ARG A 105 -17.04 20.66 4.56
N ARG A 106 -17.19 21.36 5.69
CA ARG A 106 -16.16 21.43 6.75
C ARG A 106 -15.82 20.05 7.28
N ALA A 107 -16.83 19.24 7.62
CA ALA A 107 -16.60 17.86 8.06
C ALA A 107 -15.83 17.03 7.01
N LYS A 108 -16.10 17.24 5.71
CA LYS A 108 -15.36 16.56 4.63
C LYS A 108 -13.93 17.06 4.45
N VAL A 109 -13.64 18.31 4.78
CA VAL A 109 -12.27 18.83 4.83
C VAL A 109 -11.51 18.18 5.97
N GLU A 110 -12.11 18.09 7.17
CA GLU A 110 -11.46 17.42 8.31
C GLU A 110 -11.21 15.93 8.06
N GLU A 111 -12.17 15.21 7.48
CA GLU A 111 -11.98 13.80 7.07
C GLU A 111 -10.82 13.67 6.07
N ALA A 112 -10.67 14.62 5.13
CA ALA A 112 -9.57 14.60 4.17
C ALA A 112 -8.21 14.93 4.82
N ARG A 113 -8.19 15.81 5.83
CA ARG A 113 -6.98 16.11 6.62
C ARG A 113 -6.53 14.89 7.42
N GLN A 114 -7.48 14.19 8.07
CA GLN A 114 -7.20 12.95 8.79
C GLN A 114 -6.59 11.90 7.86
N LYS A 115 -7.20 11.66 6.69
CA LYS A 115 -6.68 10.72 5.68
C LYS A 115 -5.30 11.09 5.17
N LEU A 116 -5.00 12.39 5.01
CA LEU A 116 -3.66 12.83 4.65
C LEU A 116 -2.65 12.52 5.77
N SER A 117 -3.02 12.79 7.03
CA SER A 117 -2.18 12.51 8.20
C SER A 117 -1.92 11.01 8.37
N GLU A 118 -2.94 10.17 8.17
CA GLU A 118 -2.82 8.70 8.15
C GLU A 118 -1.87 8.22 7.05
N ALA A 119 -2.00 8.77 5.83
CA ALA A 119 -1.14 8.41 4.71
C ALA A 119 0.33 8.85 4.92
N GLN A 120 0.58 9.86 5.74
CA GLN A 120 1.91 10.35 6.08
C GLN A 120 2.61 9.55 7.18
N GLN A 121 1.90 8.64 7.85
CA GLN A 121 2.53 7.80 8.87
C GLN A 121 3.65 6.95 8.26
N PRO A 122 4.73 6.69 9.02
CA PRO A 122 5.79 5.81 8.57
C PRO A 122 5.26 4.39 8.36
N LEU A 123 5.93 3.63 7.49
CA LEU A 123 5.68 2.19 7.40
C LEU A 123 6.11 1.52 8.71
N PRO A 124 5.46 0.42 9.13
CA PRO A 124 5.89 -0.36 10.28
C PRO A 124 7.36 -0.78 10.13
N GLN A 125 8.14 -0.61 11.20
CA GLN A 125 9.55 -1.03 11.26
C GLN A 125 9.71 -2.47 11.72
#